data_AF-A0A345H6Y3-F1
#
_entry.id   AF-A0A345H6Y3-F1
#
_cell.length_a   1.000
_cell.length_b   1.000
_cell.length_c   1.000
_cell.angle_alpha   90.00
_cell.angle_beta   90.00
_cell.angle_gamma   90.00
#
_symmetry.space_group_name_H-M   'P 1'
#
loop_
_entity.id
_entity.type
_entity.pdbx_description
1 polymer ?
#
loop_
_entity_poly.entity_id
_entity_poly.type
_entity_poly.pdbx_seq_one_letter_code
_entity_poly.pdbx_strand_id
1 'polypeptide(L)'
;MAIISNFELLYKPIAPVTGPSAEVGRVVVQGYFLEISNLENRDIKLILRTRTPVRVIPSSPNTEFTNTNNTVAFDITSDNVFSTTMTSAGEQIAGKQLGHYVPCLFIPAGQTASVAILPNLANLFMSPTADLAIRGYTELLLSSNIDSFSPLTFSDPETARILVSAEHRGTFLDPQFDPSYSGTQTNLDFDQLSYSLNTANGKALQVINTHAPCNDPFQNLLTSNALITGMRSLAPTTSETSLSTLSDTLFKGANSPKRSTGAMVGATPVRFKYAVKDGKYVVDEESALTALNLIMKRKRLTKKEIDAETLVKNINKALSGDKRADKYVNEMLDTLI
;
A
#
# COMPACT_ATOMS: atom_id res chain seq x y z
N MET A 1 -4.46 3.75 -8.03
CA MET A 1 -4.51 4.46 -6.73
C MET A 1 -5.57 5.54 -6.80
N ALA A 2 -6.34 5.75 -5.73
CA ALA A 2 -7.25 6.88 -5.56
C ALA A 2 -7.19 7.39 -4.11
N ILE A 3 -7.22 8.70 -3.91
CA ILE A 3 -7.42 9.34 -2.60
C ILE A 3 -8.92 9.26 -2.30
N ILE A 4 -9.29 8.78 -1.11
CA ILE A 4 -10.69 8.51 -0.74
C ILE A 4 -11.27 9.69 0.03
N SER A 5 -10.82 9.95 1.25
CA SER A 5 -11.30 11.07 2.07
C SER A 5 -10.23 11.53 3.06
N ASN A 6 -10.54 12.56 3.86
CA ASN A 6 -9.86 12.77 5.14
C ASN A 6 -10.16 11.60 6.11
N PHE A 7 -9.36 11.45 7.16
CA PHE A 7 -9.69 10.64 8.33
C PHE A 7 -9.19 11.27 9.62
N GLU A 8 -9.80 10.90 10.75
CA GLU A 8 -9.42 11.34 12.09
C GLU A 8 -9.71 10.25 13.14
N LEU A 9 -8.72 9.96 13.99
CA LEU A 9 -8.85 9.10 15.18
C LEU A 9 -8.72 9.96 16.44
N LEU A 10 -9.72 9.90 17.33
CA LEU A 10 -9.75 10.67 18.57
C LEU A 10 -9.89 9.76 19.80
N TYR A 11 -9.22 10.14 20.87
CA TYR A 11 -9.53 9.79 22.26
C TYR A 11 -9.17 11.01 23.11
N LYS A 12 -10.14 11.93 23.29
CA LYS A 12 -9.87 13.31 23.76
C LYS A 12 -11.10 13.99 24.43
N PRO A 13 -10.92 14.83 25.47
CA PRO A 13 -11.99 15.67 26.01
C PRO A 13 -12.60 16.60 24.97
N ILE A 14 -13.93 16.76 24.99
CA ILE A 14 -14.65 17.66 24.07
C ILE A 14 -14.73 19.11 24.59
N ALA A 15 -14.55 19.31 25.89
CA ALA A 15 -14.62 20.59 26.57
C ALA A 15 -13.32 20.87 27.38
N PRO A 16 -12.99 22.15 27.67
CA PRO A 16 -11.94 22.48 28.62
C PRO A 16 -12.27 21.96 30.03
N VAL A 17 -11.23 21.53 30.77
CA VAL A 17 -11.37 21.03 32.15
C VAL A 17 -11.82 22.14 33.13
N THR A 18 -11.69 23.42 32.74
CA THR A 18 -12.13 24.59 33.50
C THR A 18 -13.62 24.84 33.33
N GLY A 19 -14.44 24.06 34.04
CA GLY A 19 -15.91 24.17 34.07
C GLY A 19 -16.53 23.13 35.03
N PRO A 20 -17.87 22.94 35.03
CA PRO A 20 -18.51 21.81 35.70
C PRO A 20 -18.16 20.51 34.95
N SER A 21 -16.99 19.94 35.26
CA SER A 21 -16.42 18.79 34.54
C SER A 21 -17.31 17.55 34.54
N ALA A 22 -18.12 17.35 35.58
CA ALA A 22 -19.07 16.24 35.68
C ALA A 22 -20.23 16.32 34.66
N GLU A 23 -20.55 17.49 34.14
CA GLU A 23 -21.71 17.70 33.23
C GLU A 23 -21.29 17.76 31.76
N VAL A 24 -20.13 18.36 31.46
CA VAL A 24 -19.68 18.60 30.07
C VAL A 24 -18.32 17.98 29.73
N GLY A 25 -17.62 17.36 30.69
CA GLY A 25 -16.25 16.83 30.54
C GLY A 25 -16.13 15.51 29.77
N ARG A 26 -17.06 15.20 28.85
CA ARG A 26 -17.08 13.94 28.10
C ARG A 26 -15.81 13.77 27.24
N VAL A 27 -15.39 12.53 27.03
CA VAL A 27 -14.24 12.18 26.18
C VAL A 27 -14.76 11.53 24.90
N VAL A 28 -14.49 12.13 23.73
CA VAL A 28 -14.85 11.51 22.45
C VAL A 28 -13.87 10.41 22.09
N VAL A 29 -14.41 9.24 21.76
CA VAL A 29 -13.72 8.16 21.04
C VAL A 29 -14.27 8.16 19.61
N GLN A 30 -13.42 8.46 18.61
CA GLN A 30 -13.81 8.49 17.20
C GLN A 30 -12.90 7.57 16.37
N GLY A 31 -13.52 6.75 15.54
CA GLY A 31 -12.86 5.92 14.52
C GLY A 31 -13.29 6.29 13.11
N TYR A 32 -12.50 5.84 12.14
CA TYR A 32 -12.77 5.99 10.72
C TYR A 32 -13.30 4.70 10.12
N PHE A 33 -14.34 4.79 9.30
CA PHE A 33 -15.04 3.67 8.68
C PHE A 33 -15.07 3.86 7.16
N LEU A 34 -14.91 2.77 6.42
CA LEU A 34 -14.86 2.76 4.96
C LEU A 34 -15.51 1.49 4.42
N GLU A 35 -16.64 1.65 3.76
CA GLU A 35 -17.31 0.61 2.99
C GLU A 35 -16.78 0.64 1.55
N ILE A 36 -16.53 -0.54 0.96
CA ILE A 36 -15.93 -0.73 -0.37
C ILE A 36 -16.65 -1.83 -1.13
N SER A 37 -17.50 -1.48 -2.10
CA SER A 37 -18.16 -2.45 -2.98
C SER A 37 -17.37 -2.70 -4.25
N ASN A 38 -17.01 -3.95 -4.53
CA ASN A 38 -16.39 -4.37 -5.79
C ASN A 38 -17.45 -4.43 -6.91
N LEU A 39 -17.31 -3.60 -7.95
CA LEU A 39 -18.24 -3.58 -9.10
C LEU A 39 -17.77 -4.44 -10.28
N GLU A 40 -16.68 -5.18 -10.13
CA GLU A 40 -16.17 -6.07 -11.18
C GLU A 40 -16.69 -7.50 -11.02
N ASN A 41 -16.79 -8.21 -12.14
CA ASN A 41 -17.13 -9.63 -12.22
C ASN A 41 -15.94 -10.57 -11.89
N ARG A 42 -14.99 -10.06 -11.10
CA ARG A 42 -13.75 -10.72 -10.67
C ARG A 42 -13.41 -10.26 -9.26
N ASP A 43 -12.60 -11.04 -8.56
CA ASP A 43 -12.09 -10.62 -7.25
C ASP A 43 -11.03 -9.52 -7.38
N ILE A 44 -10.91 -8.66 -6.38
CA ILE A 44 -9.92 -7.58 -6.31
C ILE A 44 -9.12 -7.64 -5.01
N LYS A 45 -7.81 -7.39 -5.09
CA LYS A 45 -6.95 -7.12 -3.92
C LYS A 45 -6.75 -5.62 -3.80
N LEU A 46 -7.15 -5.03 -2.68
CA LEU A 46 -6.91 -3.61 -2.37
C LEU A 46 -5.94 -3.46 -1.20
N ILE A 47 -5.13 -2.40 -1.25
CA ILE A 47 -4.36 -1.92 -0.11
C ILE A 47 -5.02 -0.62 0.35
N LEU A 48 -5.44 -0.55 1.61
CA LEU A 48 -5.85 0.69 2.26
C LEU A 48 -4.64 1.31 2.94
N ARG A 49 -4.26 2.52 2.54
CA ARG A 49 -3.17 3.29 3.14
C ARG A 49 -3.72 4.54 3.83
N THR A 50 -3.24 4.85 5.03
CA THR A 50 -3.42 6.15 5.69
C THR A 50 -2.18 7.02 5.46
N ARG A 51 -2.39 8.33 5.38
CA ARG A 51 -1.36 9.36 5.21
C ARG A 51 -1.48 10.42 6.29
N THR A 52 -0.45 10.59 7.11
CA THR A 52 -0.46 11.49 8.28
C THR A 52 0.70 12.48 8.27
N PRO A 53 0.50 13.72 8.74
CA PRO A 53 1.54 14.75 8.73
C PRO A 53 2.61 14.47 9.79
N VAL A 54 3.86 14.37 9.36
CA VAL A 54 5.02 14.31 10.27
C VAL A 54 5.22 15.66 10.95
N ARG A 55 5.18 15.68 12.29
CA ARG A 55 5.55 16.84 13.11
C ARG A 55 7.02 16.76 13.49
N VAL A 56 7.78 17.81 13.18
CA VAL A 56 9.25 17.87 13.43
C VAL A 56 9.59 18.26 14.87
N ILE A 57 8.67 18.92 15.57
CA ILE A 57 8.76 19.26 17.00
C ILE A 57 8.51 17.98 17.84
N PRO A 58 9.02 17.87 19.09
CA PRO A 58 8.55 16.89 20.07
C PRO A 58 7.07 17.10 20.43
N SER A 59 6.19 16.57 19.59
CA SER A 59 4.76 16.36 19.84
C SER A 59 4.52 15.12 20.71
N SER A 60 3.37 15.04 21.38
CA SER A 60 2.90 13.80 22.02
C SER A 60 2.84 12.65 21.01
N PRO A 61 3.29 11.43 21.36
CA PRO A 61 3.17 10.25 20.50
C PRO A 61 1.72 9.95 20.09
N ASN A 62 0.74 10.48 20.83
CA ASN A 62 -0.68 10.30 20.58
C ASN A 62 -1.23 11.27 19.50
N THR A 63 -0.38 12.12 18.93
CA THR A 63 -0.72 12.97 17.74
C THR A 63 -0.13 12.46 16.43
N GLU A 64 0.58 11.33 16.47
CA GLU A 64 1.23 10.69 15.33
C GLU A 64 0.71 9.25 15.18
N PHE A 65 0.60 8.74 13.96
CA PHE A 65 0.14 7.37 13.73
C PHE A 65 1.29 6.40 14.06
N THR A 66 1.04 5.37 14.87
CA THR A 66 2.04 4.34 15.23
C THR A 66 1.44 2.95 15.16
N ASN A 67 2.27 1.91 15.06
CA ASN A 67 1.88 0.51 15.16
C ASN A 67 1.35 0.10 16.57
N THR A 68 0.99 1.04 17.47
CA THR A 68 0.50 0.73 18.82
C THR A 68 -0.77 1.49 19.21
N ASN A 69 -1.07 2.65 18.61
CA ASN A 69 -2.18 3.51 19.01
C ASN A 69 -3.46 3.38 18.15
N ASN A 70 -3.45 2.49 17.16
CA ASN A 70 -4.60 2.13 16.31
C ASN A 70 -4.88 0.63 16.36
N THR A 71 -6.07 0.22 15.94
CA THR A 71 -6.42 -1.16 15.59
C THR A 71 -7.31 -1.17 14.35
N VAL A 72 -7.42 -2.31 13.65
CA VAL A 72 -8.21 -2.43 12.42
C VAL A 72 -9.19 -3.58 12.52
N ALA A 73 -10.46 -3.33 12.25
CA ALA A 73 -11.42 -4.37 11.95
C ALA A 73 -11.73 -4.35 10.44
N PHE A 74 -11.93 -5.50 9.83
CA PHE A 74 -12.58 -5.60 8.54
C PHE A 74 -13.53 -6.80 8.47
N ASP A 75 -14.61 -6.64 7.71
CA ASP A 75 -15.56 -7.70 7.37
C ASP A 75 -15.81 -7.64 5.86
N ILE A 76 -16.02 -8.80 5.24
CA ILE A 76 -16.26 -9.00 3.81
C ILE A 76 -17.33 -10.08 3.58
N THR A 77 -17.59 -10.95 4.57
CA THR A 77 -18.45 -12.14 4.45
C THR A 77 -19.24 -12.46 5.73
N SER A 78 -19.56 -11.45 6.54
CA SER A 78 -20.27 -11.47 7.85
C SER A 78 -19.47 -11.87 9.10
N ASP A 79 -18.14 -11.98 9.00
CA ASP A 79 -17.24 -12.23 10.13
C ASP A 79 -16.32 -11.02 10.36
N ASN A 80 -16.38 -10.43 11.55
CA ASN A 80 -15.53 -9.30 11.92
C ASN A 80 -14.09 -9.77 12.22
N VAL A 81 -13.21 -9.64 11.23
CA VAL A 81 -11.77 -9.92 11.38
C VAL A 81 -11.07 -8.73 12.02
N PHE A 82 -10.86 -8.81 13.34
CA PHE A 82 -10.02 -7.87 14.08
C PHE A 82 -8.54 -8.16 13.80
N SER A 83 -7.94 -7.38 12.91
CA SER A 83 -6.50 -7.40 12.64
C SER A 83 -5.77 -6.44 13.57
N THR A 84 -4.69 -6.93 14.20
CA THR A 84 -3.78 -6.07 14.96
C THR A 84 -3.15 -5.01 14.04
N THR A 85 -3.30 -3.73 14.42
CA THR A 85 -2.50 -2.54 14.02
C THR A 85 -2.03 -2.43 12.56
N MET A 86 -2.38 -1.34 11.87
CA MET A 86 -1.85 -1.07 10.52
C MET A 86 -0.31 -1.11 10.48
N THR A 87 0.24 -1.71 9.42
CA THR A 87 1.69 -1.84 9.20
C THR A 87 2.26 -0.51 8.72
N SER A 88 3.39 -0.03 9.26
CA SER A 88 4.03 1.19 8.75
C SER A 88 4.52 0.99 7.31
N ALA A 89 4.28 1.96 6.43
CA ALA A 89 4.64 1.90 5.00
C ALA A 89 6.13 2.21 4.72
N GLY A 90 6.99 2.32 5.74
CA GLY A 90 8.43 2.63 5.60
C GLY A 90 8.75 4.05 5.10
N GLU A 91 7.72 4.82 4.76
CA GLU A 91 7.79 6.20 4.30
C GLU A 91 8.10 7.14 5.47
N GLN A 92 9.36 7.53 5.64
CA GLN A 92 9.78 8.41 6.74
C GLN A 92 10.24 9.80 6.29
N ILE A 93 9.86 10.81 7.08
CA ILE A 93 10.53 12.13 7.12
C ILE A 93 11.03 12.36 8.54
N ALA A 94 12.27 12.82 8.69
CA ALA A 94 12.91 13.08 9.99
C ALA A 94 12.79 11.92 11.01
N GLY A 95 12.81 10.67 10.54
CA GLY A 95 12.68 9.45 11.36
C GLY A 95 11.24 9.07 11.77
N LYS A 96 10.23 9.82 11.32
CA LYS A 96 8.81 9.62 11.66
C LYS A 96 8.01 9.14 10.45
N GLN A 97 7.06 8.23 10.68
CA GLN A 97 6.28 7.57 9.63
C GLN A 97 5.20 8.50 9.04
N LEU A 98 5.18 8.62 7.72
CA LEU A 98 4.18 9.35 6.92
C LEU A 98 2.92 8.54 6.60
N GLY A 99 3.03 7.21 6.60
CA GLY A 99 1.95 6.35 6.15
C GLY A 99 1.99 4.96 6.79
N HIS A 100 0.80 4.40 6.93
CA HIS A 100 0.56 3.04 7.39
C HIS A 100 -0.44 2.37 6.46
N TYR A 101 -0.49 1.04 6.39
CA TYR A 101 -1.39 0.32 5.50
C TYR A 101 -1.99 -0.94 6.13
N VAL A 102 -3.18 -1.31 5.65
CA VAL A 102 -3.74 -2.66 5.79
C VAL A 102 -3.27 -3.46 4.59
N PRO A 103 -2.52 -4.57 4.76
CA PRO A 103 -2.19 -5.45 3.66
C PRO A 103 -3.44 -6.16 3.13
N CYS A 104 -3.65 -6.12 1.82
CA CYS A 104 -4.36 -7.14 1.07
C CYS A 104 -5.82 -7.43 1.48
N LEU A 105 -6.67 -6.40 1.44
CA LEU A 105 -8.12 -6.56 1.46
C LEU A 105 -8.57 -7.29 0.18
N PHE A 106 -8.89 -8.58 0.29
CA PHE A 106 -9.41 -9.39 -0.81
C PHE A 106 -10.94 -9.30 -0.84
N ILE A 107 -11.49 -8.56 -1.82
CA ILE A 107 -12.93 -8.34 -1.98
C ILE A 107 -13.42 -9.18 -3.17
N PRO A 108 -14.25 -10.21 -2.97
CA PRO A 108 -14.74 -11.05 -4.07
C PRO A 108 -15.62 -10.28 -5.06
N ALA A 109 -15.84 -10.87 -6.24
CA ALA A 109 -16.71 -10.33 -7.29
C ALA A 109 -18.10 -9.93 -6.74
N GLY A 110 -18.51 -8.67 -6.94
CA GLY A 110 -19.80 -8.14 -6.49
C GLY A 110 -19.99 -7.97 -4.97
N GLN A 111 -18.99 -8.28 -4.14
CA GLN A 111 -19.09 -8.18 -2.67
C GLN A 111 -18.72 -6.80 -2.15
N THR A 112 -19.09 -6.52 -0.90
CA THR A 112 -18.74 -5.29 -0.18
C THR A 112 -17.91 -5.61 1.06
N ALA A 113 -16.76 -4.98 1.20
CA ALA A 113 -15.98 -4.98 2.44
C ALA A 113 -16.35 -3.76 3.29
N SER A 114 -16.40 -3.93 4.61
CA SER A 114 -16.38 -2.85 5.59
C SER A 114 -15.02 -2.86 6.29
N VAL A 115 -14.40 -1.68 6.44
CA VAL A 115 -13.09 -1.53 7.09
C VAL A 115 -13.17 -0.39 8.11
N ALA A 116 -12.82 -0.68 9.35
CA ALA A 116 -12.77 0.30 10.43
C ALA A 116 -11.34 0.44 10.97
N ILE A 117 -10.85 1.67 11.03
CA ILE A 117 -9.60 2.04 11.72
C ILE A 117 -10.00 2.74 13.00
N LEU A 118 -9.65 2.16 14.14
CA LEU A 118 -10.12 2.58 15.47
C LEU A 118 -8.92 2.97 16.37
N PRO A 119 -9.11 3.86 17.37
CA PRO A 119 -8.16 4.03 18.46
C PRO A 119 -7.89 2.70 19.18
N ASN A 120 -6.64 2.42 19.56
CA ASN A 120 -6.32 1.24 20.37
C ASN A 120 -6.61 1.51 21.86
N LEU A 121 -7.88 1.41 22.24
CA LEU A 121 -8.37 1.73 23.59
C LEU A 121 -7.66 0.93 24.69
N ALA A 122 -7.23 -0.32 24.44
CA ALA A 122 -6.51 -1.13 25.42
C ALA A 122 -5.19 -0.47 25.88
N ASN A 123 -4.48 0.20 24.96
CA ASN A 123 -3.28 0.97 25.29
C ASN A 123 -3.61 2.37 25.82
N LEU A 124 -4.70 2.99 25.35
CA LEU A 124 -5.05 4.37 25.67
C LEU A 124 -5.75 4.52 27.03
N PHE A 125 -6.48 3.51 27.50
CA PHE A 125 -7.04 3.46 28.84
C PHE A 125 -5.98 3.24 29.94
N MET A 126 -4.77 2.79 29.58
CA MET A 126 -3.61 2.78 30.48
C MET A 126 -2.90 4.16 30.55
N SER A 127 -3.30 5.14 29.74
CA SER A 127 -2.80 6.52 29.82
C SER A 127 -3.61 7.32 30.84
N PRO A 128 -2.98 8.10 31.74
CA PRO A 128 -3.68 8.99 32.67
C PRO A 128 -4.33 10.19 31.98
N THR A 129 -4.11 10.39 30.67
CA THR A 129 -4.69 11.49 29.89
C THR A 129 -5.18 11.02 28.52
N ALA A 130 -6.41 11.38 28.18
CA ALA A 130 -6.97 11.24 26.84
C ALA A 130 -6.49 12.41 25.94
N ASP A 131 -5.41 12.20 25.17
CA ASP A 131 -4.84 13.22 24.28
C ASP A 131 -4.73 12.83 22.80
N LEU A 132 -5.20 11.63 22.41
CA LEU A 132 -5.09 11.11 21.04
C LEU A 132 -5.83 12.01 20.05
N ALA A 133 -5.11 12.48 19.03
CA ALA A 133 -5.66 13.25 17.93
C ALA A 133 -4.81 13.05 16.66
N ILE A 134 -5.05 11.93 15.97
CA ILE A 134 -4.40 11.60 14.70
C ILE A 134 -5.30 12.04 13.56
N ARG A 135 -4.75 12.76 12.58
CA ARG A 135 -5.49 13.31 11.42
C ARG A 135 -4.72 13.05 10.14
N GLY A 136 -5.43 12.83 9.03
CA GLY A 136 -4.80 12.55 7.75
C GLY A 136 -5.79 12.39 6.61
N TYR A 137 -5.37 11.65 5.58
CA TYR A 137 -6.24 11.19 4.48
C TYR A 137 -6.01 9.70 4.17
N THR A 138 -6.97 9.08 3.49
CA THR A 138 -6.94 7.67 3.08
C THR A 138 -6.74 7.52 1.59
N GLU A 139 -6.03 6.47 1.20
CA GLU A 139 -5.77 6.09 -0.19
C GLU A 139 -6.12 4.61 -0.39
N LEU A 140 -6.80 4.28 -1.49
CA LEU A 140 -6.96 2.91 -1.95
C LEU A 140 -6.06 2.65 -3.16
N LEU A 141 -5.31 1.56 -3.12
CA LEU A 141 -4.43 1.12 -4.20
C LEU A 141 -4.89 -0.26 -4.67
N LEU A 142 -5.23 -0.38 -5.95
CA LEU A 142 -5.48 -1.68 -6.57
C LEU A 142 -4.14 -2.42 -6.64
N SER A 143 -4.09 -3.55 -5.96
CA SER A 143 -2.91 -4.40 -5.93
C SER A 143 -2.96 -5.41 -7.06
N SER A 144 -1.80 -5.73 -7.64
CA SER A 144 -1.69 -6.83 -8.58
C SER A 144 -1.53 -8.18 -7.88
N ASN A 145 -2.03 -9.23 -8.51
CA ASN A 145 -1.86 -10.63 -8.12
C ASN A 145 -0.45 -11.19 -8.44
N ILE A 146 0.48 -10.34 -8.89
CA ILE A 146 1.87 -10.69 -9.23
C ILE A 146 2.69 -10.85 -7.93
N ASP A 147 2.30 -11.79 -7.07
CA ASP A 147 2.87 -12.01 -5.73
C ASP A 147 4.32 -12.54 -5.73
N SER A 148 4.98 -12.65 -6.89
CA SER A 148 6.43 -12.86 -7.02
C SER A 148 6.97 -12.52 -8.41
N PHE A 149 7.95 -11.59 -8.47
CA PHE A 149 9.11 -11.49 -9.37
C PHE A 149 9.07 -12.00 -10.84
N SER A 150 7.90 -12.14 -11.45
CA SER A 150 7.70 -12.45 -12.87
C SER A 150 7.31 -11.16 -13.60
N PRO A 151 8.26 -10.45 -14.24
CA PRO A 151 7.97 -9.25 -15.03
C PRO A 151 7.37 -9.59 -16.41
N LEU A 152 6.70 -10.74 -16.53
CA LEU A 152 6.22 -11.33 -17.79
C LEU A 152 4.80 -11.91 -17.68
N THR A 153 4.14 -11.82 -16.52
CA THR A 153 2.77 -12.31 -16.29
C THR A 153 1.86 -11.15 -15.88
N PHE A 154 1.51 -10.30 -16.85
CA PHE A 154 0.59 -9.17 -16.67
C PHE A 154 -0.83 -9.55 -17.11
N SER A 155 -1.58 -10.20 -16.23
CA SER A 155 -2.96 -10.66 -16.48
C SER A 155 -4.03 -9.97 -15.62
N ASP A 156 -3.64 -9.19 -14.61
CA ASP A 156 -4.58 -8.28 -13.94
C ASP A 156 -4.99 -7.16 -14.91
N PRO A 157 -6.29 -6.91 -15.13
CA PRO A 157 -6.70 -5.75 -15.92
C PRO A 157 -6.30 -4.46 -15.20
N GLU A 158 -5.87 -3.46 -15.96
CA GLU A 158 -5.20 -2.24 -15.47
C GLU A 158 -6.01 -1.41 -14.46
N THR A 159 -7.31 -1.68 -14.29
CA THR A 159 -8.22 -0.95 -13.40
C THR A 159 -9.23 -1.86 -12.68
N ALA A 160 -9.86 -1.30 -11.64
CA ALA A 160 -11.10 -1.81 -11.06
C ALA A 160 -12.02 -0.64 -10.68
N ARG A 161 -13.32 -0.81 -10.90
CA ARG A 161 -14.39 0.08 -10.44
C ARG A 161 -14.88 -0.36 -9.08
N ILE A 162 -15.00 0.57 -8.14
CA ILE A 162 -15.55 0.33 -6.82
C ILE A 162 -16.52 1.44 -6.42
N LEU A 163 -17.49 1.14 -5.57
CA LEU A 163 -18.16 2.18 -4.77
C LEU A 163 -17.43 2.29 -3.44
N VAL A 164 -17.31 3.51 -2.91
CA VAL A 164 -16.85 3.78 -1.56
C VAL A 164 -17.83 4.67 -0.80
N SER A 165 -18.03 4.35 0.47
CA SER A 165 -18.64 5.25 1.46
C SER A 165 -17.68 5.38 2.64
N ALA A 166 -17.28 6.60 2.97
CA ALA A 166 -16.35 6.88 4.07
C ALA A 166 -17.09 7.64 5.17
N GLU A 167 -16.87 7.28 6.43
CA GLU A 167 -17.56 7.86 7.58
C GLU A 167 -16.63 8.02 8.79
N HIS A 168 -16.99 8.93 9.69
CA HIS A 168 -16.55 8.83 11.09
C HIS A 168 -17.72 8.32 11.93
N ARG A 169 -17.43 7.33 12.79
CA ARG A 169 -18.36 6.86 13.82
C ARG A 169 -17.64 6.85 15.17
N GLY A 170 -18.37 7.07 16.25
CA GLY A 170 -17.78 7.21 17.58
C GLY A 170 -18.80 7.25 18.71
N THR A 171 -18.29 7.46 19.92
CA THR A 171 -19.07 7.60 21.15
C THR A 171 -18.44 8.65 22.05
N PHE A 172 -19.26 9.25 22.91
CA PHE A 172 -18.77 10.09 23.99
C PHE A 172 -18.80 9.27 25.27
N LEU A 173 -17.64 9.11 25.91
CA LEU A 173 -17.52 8.46 27.21
C LEU A 173 -18.01 9.43 28.29
N ASP A 174 -18.85 8.91 29.17
CA ASP A 174 -19.30 9.56 30.41
C ASP A 174 -18.09 9.98 31.28
N PRO A 175 -18.08 11.16 31.92
CA PRO A 175 -17.00 11.57 32.83
C PRO A 175 -16.81 10.64 34.05
N GLN A 176 -17.79 9.79 34.36
CA GLN A 176 -17.75 8.79 35.44
C GLN A 176 -17.23 7.42 34.98
N PHE A 177 -16.97 7.20 33.68
CA PHE A 177 -16.46 5.92 33.17
C PHE A 177 -15.00 5.68 33.59
N ASP A 178 -14.80 4.70 34.47
CA ASP A 178 -13.47 4.23 34.89
C ASP A 178 -13.09 2.95 34.13
N PRO A 179 -12.20 3.00 33.12
CA PRO A 179 -11.79 1.80 32.39
C PRO A 179 -10.91 0.84 33.19
N SER A 180 -10.48 1.20 34.41
CA SER A 180 -9.76 0.30 35.33
C SER A 180 -10.68 -0.52 36.25
N TYR A 181 -11.95 -0.12 36.39
CA TYR A 181 -12.93 -0.82 37.22
C TYR A 181 -13.43 -2.11 36.54
N SER A 182 -13.12 -3.25 37.14
CA SER A 182 -13.39 -4.59 36.60
C SER A 182 -14.82 -5.11 36.80
N GLY A 183 -15.69 -4.35 37.49
CA GLY A 183 -17.10 -4.69 37.67
C GLY A 183 -18.02 -4.00 36.65
N THR A 184 -19.31 -4.32 36.69
CA THR A 184 -20.31 -3.63 35.87
C THR A 184 -20.57 -2.22 36.41
N GLN A 185 -20.16 -1.21 35.64
CA GLN A 185 -20.56 0.18 35.89
C GLN A 185 -22.02 0.37 35.41
N THR A 186 -22.79 1.15 36.16
CA THR A 186 -24.22 1.38 35.90
C THR A 186 -24.54 2.87 35.96
N ASN A 187 -25.59 3.29 35.24
CA ASN A 187 -25.99 4.69 35.07
C ASN A 187 -24.99 5.58 34.31
N LEU A 188 -24.09 4.99 33.52
CA LEU A 188 -23.25 5.71 32.57
C LEU A 188 -24.06 6.10 31.32
N ASP A 189 -23.88 7.32 30.83
CA ASP A 189 -24.52 7.84 29.63
C ASP A 189 -23.54 7.86 28.43
N PHE A 190 -23.78 6.96 27.46
CA PHE A 190 -22.96 6.80 26.26
C PHE A 190 -23.69 7.29 25.01
N ASP A 191 -23.51 8.56 24.67
CA ASP A 191 -23.92 9.11 23.38
C ASP A 191 -23.15 8.44 22.22
N GLN A 192 -23.77 8.41 21.03
CA GLN A 192 -23.16 7.97 19.78
C GLN A 192 -23.12 9.09 18.74
N LEU A 193 -22.11 9.06 17.88
CA LEU A 193 -21.97 9.97 16.74
C LEU A 193 -21.68 9.17 15.47
N SER A 194 -22.28 9.58 14.35
CA SER A 194 -22.01 9.03 13.02
C SER A 194 -22.23 10.12 11.98
N TYR A 195 -21.26 10.33 11.09
CA TYR A 195 -21.39 11.24 9.97
C TYR A 195 -20.54 10.79 8.78
N SER A 196 -21.14 10.81 7.58
CA SER A 196 -20.45 10.49 6.34
C SER A 196 -19.48 11.60 5.93
N LEU A 197 -18.41 11.22 5.24
CA LEU A 197 -17.31 12.07 4.80
C LEU A 197 -17.39 12.31 3.30
N ASN A 198 -17.00 13.50 2.87
CA ASN A 198 -16.91 13.81 1.44
C ASN A 198 -15.75 13.03 0.80
N THR A 199 -16.04 12.29 -0.27
CA THR A 199 -14.97 11.70 -1.08
C THR A 199 -14.21 12.77 -1.85
N ALA A 200 -12.91 12.59 -2.05
CA ALA A 200 -12.00 13.61 -2.56
C ALA A 200 -12.33 14.11 -3.98
N ASN A 201 -13.12 13.34 -4.75
CA ASN A 201 -13.61 13.71 -6.08
C ASN A 201 -15.13 13.96 -6.13
N GLY A 202 -15.81 14.00 -4.99
CA GLY A 202 -17.26 14.22 -4.87
C GLY A 202 -18.13 13.09 -5.44
N LYS A 203 -17.59 11.87 -5.56
CA LYS A 203 -18.28 10.69 -6.12
C LYS A 203 -18.06 9.46 -5.24
N ALA A 204 -19.10 8.63 -5.07
CA ALA A 204 -18.95 7.31 -4.46
C ALA A 204 -18.23 6.34 -5.43
N LEU A 205 -18.47 6.46 -6.73
CA LEU A 205 -17.80 5.64 -7.75
C LEU A 205 -16.35 6.08 -7.96
N GLN A 206 -15.42 5.16 -7.69
CA GLN A 206 -13.99 5.30 -7.98
C GLN A 206 -13.57 4.34 -9.09
N VAL A 207 -12.58 4.74 -9.88
CA VAL A 207 -11.87 3.86 -10.82
C VAL A 207 -10.41 3.87 -10.39
N ILE A 208 -9.90 2.72 -9.96
CA ILE A 208 -8.58 2.60 -9.35
C ILE A 208 -7.66 1.82 -10.28
N ASN A 209 -6.63 2.49 -10.79
CA ASN A 209 -5.58 1.84 -11.57
C ASN A 209 -4.68 0.98 -10.68
N THR A 210 -4.25 -0.18 -11.21
CA THR A 210 -3.27 -1.09 -10.61
C THR A 210 -1.97 -0.37 -10.28
N HIS A 211 -1.36 -0.68 -9.13
CA HIS A 211 -0.20 0.06 -8.62
C HIS A 211 1.04 -0.81 -8.35
N ALA A 212 0.91 -1.85 -7.52
CA ALA A 212 2.00 -2.73 -7.11
C ALA A 212 1.45 -4.05 -6.52
N PRO A 213 2.21 -5.15 -6.49
CA PRO A 213 1.74 -6.40 -5.91
C PRO A 213 1.62 -6.34 -4.39
N CYS A 214 0.85 -7.29 -3.84
CA CYS A 214 0.33 -7.18 -2.49
C CYS A 214 1.41 -7.34 -1.41
N ASN A 215 2.42 -8.15 -1.72
CA ASN A 215 3.61 -8.39 -0.92
C ASN A 215 4.83 -7.59 -1.43
N ASP A 216 4.63 -6.47 -2.13
CA ASP A 216 5.72 -5.68 -2.72
C ASP A 216 6.68 -5.11 -1.64
N PRO A 217 7.93 -5.63 -1.52
CA PRO A 217 8.89 -5.09 -0.56
C PRO A 217 9.33 -3.67 -0.94
N PHE A 218 9.12 -3.25 -2.20
CA PHE A 218 9.49 -1.94 -2.70
C PHE A 218 8.50 -0.83 -2.33
N GLN A 219 7.34 -1.14 -1.74
CA GLN A 219 6.48 -0.14 -1.07
C GLN A 219 7.29 0.70 -0.06
N ASN A 220 8.19 0.05 0.69
CA ASN A 220 9.08 0.69 1.68
C ASN A 220 10.33 1.34 1.06
N LEU A 221 10.79 0.86 -0.11
CA LEU A 221 12.03 1.31 -0.77
C LEU A 221 11.86 2.55 -1.65
N LEU A 222 10.65 3.10 -1.79
CA LEU A 222 10.45 4.43 -2.40
C LEU A 222 11.06 5.57 -1.56
N THR A 223 11.42 5.30 -0.30
CA THR A 223 12.05 6.27 0.63
C THR A 223 13.20 5.73 1.47
N SER A 224 13.28 4.41 1.74
CA SER A 224 14.27 3.85 2.69
C SER A 224 15.39 3.02 2.04
N ASN A 225 16.65 3.24 2.45
CA ASN A 225 17.84 2.55 1.95
C ASN A 225 18.19 1.26 2.74
N ALA A 226 17.39 0.20 2.65
CA ALA A 226 17.73 -1.17 3.12
C ALA A 226 16.76 -2.21 2.46
N LEU A 227 17.10 -3.40 1.92
CA LEU A 227 18.08 -4.49 2.18
C LEU A 227 17.49 -5.71 2.93
N ILE A 228 17.22 -6.80 2.17
CA ILE A 228 17.19 -8.25 2.59
C ILE A 228 15.97 -8.64 3.49
N THR A 229 15.11 -9.66 3.27
CA THR A 229 14.98 -10.88 2.40
C THR A 229 13.46 -11.11 2.06
N GLY A 230 12.94 -12.13 1.36
CA GLY A 230 13.48 -13.27 0.58
C GLY A 230 12.67 -14.60 0.70
N MET A 231 12.50 -15.36 -0.42
CA MET A 231 11.77 -16.65 -0.58
C MET A 231 10.22 -16.59 -0.50
N ARG A 232 9.41 -17.43 -1.20
CA ARG A 232 9.65 -18.61 -2.09
C ARG A 232 8.55 -18.76 -3.18
N SER A 233 8.77 -19.62 -4.18
CA SER A 233 8.00 -19.81 -5.45
C SER A 233 6.87 -20.87 -5.39
N LEU A 234 5.90 -20.86 -6.34
CA LEU A 234 5.47 -22.07 -7.08
C LEU A 234 4.61 -21.84 -8.36
N ALA A 235 4.88 -22.67 -9.39
CA ALA A 235 4.05 -23.08 -10.56
C ALA A 235 3.71 -22.09 -11.73
N PRO A 236 3.47 -22.58 -12.98
CA PRO A 236 3.34 -21.74 -14.18
C PRO A 236 2.02 -21.89 -15.00
N THR A 237 1.60 -20.80 -15.67
CA THR A 237 0.67 -20.80 -16.82
C THR A 237 1.05 -19.70 -17.82
N THR A 238 0.97 -19.99 -19.12
CA THR A 238 1.46 -19.12 -20.20
C THR A 238 0.38 -18.17 -20.77
N SER A 239 0.72 -16.89 -20.96
CA SER A 239 -0.06 -15.94 -21.77
C SER A 239 0.87 -14.90 -22.42
N GLU A 240 0.78 -14.73 -23.74
CA GLU A 240 1.70 -13.88 -24.51
C GLU A 240 1.23 -12.41 -24.59
N THR A 241 1.89 -11.51 -23.85
CA THR A 241 1.68 -10.05 -23.96
C THR A 241 3.02 -9.35 -24.21
N SER A 242 3.19 -8.74 -25.40
CA SER A 242 4.48 -8.15 -25.82
C SER A 242 4.88 -6.91 -25.00
N LEU A 243 6.19 -6.69 -24.79
CA LEU A 243 6.67 -5.54 -24.00
C LEU A 243 6.33 -4.20 -24.67
N SER A 244 6.16 -4.20 -26.00
CA SER A 244 5.73 -3.02 -26.76
C SER A 244 4.42 -2.41 -26.24
N THR A 245 3.50 -3.24 -25.74
CA THR A 245 2.16 -2.81 -25.32
C THR A 245 2.18 -2.06 -23.98
N LEU A 246 3.09 -2.45 -23.07
CA LEU A 246 3.23 -1.87 -21.72
C LEU A 246 3.80 -0.44 -21.72
N SER A 247 4.58 -0.09 -22.75
CA SER A 247 5.24 1.23 -22.85
C SER A 247 4.26 2.33 -23.29
N ASP A 248 3.30 2.01 -24.15
CA ASP A 248 2.40 3.00 -24.78
C ASP A 248 1.18 3.40 -23.90
N THR A 249 0.82 2.60 -22.88
CA THR A 249 -0.31 2.88 -21.97
C THR A 249 0.11 3.64 -20.70
N LEU A 250 1.19 3.23 -20.04
CA LEU A 250 1.43 3.60 -18.64
C LEU A 250 2.11 4.97 -18.39
N PHE A 251 2.93 5.50 -19.30
CA PHE A 251 3.92 6.53 -18.92
C PHE A 251 4.08 7.75 -19.85
N LYS A 252 3.29 7.93 -20.92
CA LYS A 252 3.47 9.00 -21.93
C LYS A 252 3.88 10.37 -21.35
N GLY A 253 5.08 10.84 -21.73
CA GLY A 253 5.64 12.13 -21.33
C GLY A 253 6.38 12.15 -19.97
N ALA A 254 6.36 11.07 -19.19
CA ALA A 254 7.07 10.99 -17.92
C ALA A 254 8.59 10.82 -18.12
N ASN A 255 9.38 11.55 -17.34
CA ASN A 255 10.82 11.38 -17.20
C ASN A 255 11.13 11.08 -15.71
N SER A 256 11.98 10.09 -15.43
CA SER A 256 12.35 9.70 -14.06
C SER A 256 13.86 9.73 -13.81
N PRO A 257 14.31 9.93 -12.55
CA PRO A 257 15.69 9.62 -12.18
C PRO A 257 15.99 8.13 -12.39
N LYS A 258 17.28 7.76 -12.48
CA LYS A 258 17.71 6.36 -12.51
C LYS A 258 17.34 5.67 -11.19
N ARG A 259 16.46 4.68 -11.27
CA ARG A 259 16.12 3.73 -10.21
C ARG A 259 17.04 2.50 -10.30
N SER A 260 17.08 1.69 -9.27
CA SER A 260 17.86 0.45 -9.22
C SER A 260 16.97 -0.68 -8.69
N THR A 261 16.96 -1.82 -9.38
CA THR A 261 16.30 -3.05 -8.93
C THR A 261 17.34 -4.16 -8.86
N GLY A 262 17.06 -5.23 -8.10
CA GLY A 262 18.00 -6.32 -7.89
C GLY A 262 17.35 -7.69 -7.79
N ALA A 263 18.10 -8.70 -8.20
CA ALA A 263 17.72 -10.11 -8.20
C ALA A 263 18.92 -10.96 -7.72
N MET A 264 18.65 -12.16 -7.20
CA MET A 264 19.69 -13.08 -6.73
C MET A 264 20.02 -14.11 -7.82
N VAL A 265 21.18 -13.99 -8.46
CA VAL A 265 21.69 -14.99 -9.41
C VAL A 265 22.44 -16.07 -8.63
N GLY A 266 21.68 -16.84 -7.85
CA GLY A 266 22.20 -17.78 -6.86
C GLY A 266 22.56 -17.06 -5.56
N ALA A 267 23.79 -17.19 -5.08
CA ALA A 267 24.29 -16.43 -3.94
C ALA A 267 24.74 -15.00 -4.30
N THR A 268 24.88 -14.68 -5.59
CA THR A 268 25.36 -13.37 -6.06
C THR A 268 24.20 -12.38 -6.21
N PRO A 269 24.18 -11.26 -5.46
CA PRO A 269 23.23 -10.19 -5.71
C PRO A 269 23.60 -9.46 -7.01
N VAL A 270 22.64 -9.36 -7.91
CA VAL A 270 22.75 -8.64 -9.18
C VAL A 270 21.84 -7.42 -9.11
N ARG A 271 22.30 -6.28 -9.62
CA ARG A 271 21.51 -5.04 -9.70
C ARG A 271 21.55 -4.47 -11.10
N PHE A 272 20.38 -4.11 -11.64
CA PHE A 272 20.27 -3.34 -12.87
C PHE A 272 19.50 -2.04 -12.60
N LYS A 273 19.97 -0.95 -13.22
CA LYS A 273 19.37 0.38 -13.10
C LYS A 273 18.46 0.61 -14.30
N TYR A 274 17.42 1.41 -14.12
CA TYR A 274 16.49 1.80 -15.18
C TYR A 274 15.94 3.20 -14.92
N ALA A 275 15.45 3.85 -15.96
CA ALA A 275 14.69 5.10 -15.87
C ALA A 275 13.49 5.04 -16.81
N VAL A 276 12.49 5.89 -16.57
CA VAL A 276 11.54 6.27 -17.63
C VAL A 276 12.13 7.48 -18.34
N LYS A 277 12.20 7.44 -19.67
CA LYS A 277 12.55 8.58 -20.53
C LYS A 277 11.47 8.79 -21.57
N ASP A 278 10.92 10.00 -21.63
CA ASP A 278 9.87 10.40 -22.58
C ASP A 278 8.66 9.43 -22.61
N GLY A 279 8.37 8.84 -21.45
CA GLY A 279 7.34 7.82 -21.25
C GLY A 279 7.71 6.39 -21.61
N LYS A 280 8.98 6.10 -21.90
CA LYS A 280 9.48 4.76 -22.27
C LYS A 280 10.50 4.25 -21.25
N TYR A 281 10.48 2.96 -20.94
CA TYR A 281 11.49 2.37 -20.07
C TYR A 281 12.84 2.27 -20.79
N VAL A 282 13.90 2.73 -20.12
CA VAL A 282 15.30 2.63 -20.59
C VAL A 282 16.14 2.01 -19.49
N VAL A 283 16.74 0.86 -19.79
CA VAL A 283 17.66 0.13 -18.92
C VAL A 283 19.08 0.68 -19.09
N ASP A 284 19.78 0.83 -17.97
CA ASP A 284 21.17 1.30 -17.88
C ASP A 284 22.14 0.22 -18.35
N GLU A 285 22.69 0.39 -19.56
CA GLU A 285 23.38 -0.67 -20.30
C GLU A 285 24.54 -1.32 -19.52
N GLU A 286 25.36 -0.52 -18.82
CA GLU A 286 26.45 -0.98 -17.95
C GLU A 286 25.96 -2.01 -16.90
N SER A 287 24.87 -1.68 -16.21
CA SER A 287 24.31 -2.53 -15.16
C SER A 287 23.61 -3.77 -15.71
N ALA A 288 22.97 -3.67 -16.87
CA ALA A 288 22.34 -4.81 -17.56
C ALA A 288 23.40 -5.76 -18.14
N LEU A 289 24.50 -5.23 -18.69
CA LEU A 289 25.65 -6.03 -19.11
C LEU A 289 26.27 -6.76 -17.91
N THR A 290 26.43 -6.07 -16.78
CA THR A 290 26.94 -6.70 -15.54
C THR A 290 26.02 -7.83 -15.07
N ALA A 291 24.70 -7.63 -15.10
CA ALA A 291 23.71 -8.64 -14.77
C ALA A 291 23.77 -9.86 -15.71
N LEU A 292 23.75 -9.61 -17.02
CA LEU A 292 23.70 -10.65 -18.05
C LEU A 292 24.99 -11.48 -18.10
N ASN A 293 26.16 -10.84 -17.97
CA ASN A 293 27.44 -11.55 -17.88
C ASN A 293 27.52 -12.48 -16.66
N LEU A 294 26.90 -12.13 -15.53
CA LEU A 294 26.83 -13.00 -14.36
C LEU A 294 25.88 -14.20 -14.57
N ILE A 295 24.76 -14.01 -15.28
CA ILE A 295 23.85 -15.10 -15.67
C ILE A 295 24.55 -16.04 -16.64
N MET A 296 25.15 -15.52 -17.72
CA MET A 296 25.91 -16.29 -18.71
C MET A 296 27.04 -17.10 -18.05
N LYS A 297 27.86 -16.47 -17.21
CA LYS A 297 28.93 -17.15 -16.46
C LYS A 297 28.42 -18.30 -15.58
N ARG A 298 27.24 -18.15 -14.98
CA ARG A 298 26.61 -19.21 -14.15
C ARG A 298 26.01 -20.33 -14.98
N LYS A 299 25.37 -20.02 -16.11
CA LYS A 299 24.82 -20.98 -17.09
C LYS A 299 25.90 -21.62 -17.98
N ARG A 300 27.14 -21.12 -17.94
CA ARG A 300 28.29 -21.47 -18.81
C ARG A 300 28.11 -21.08 -20.29
N LEU A 301 27.21 -20.15 -20.58
CA LEU A 301 26.95 -19.63 -21.92
C LEU A 301 28.11 -18.76 -22.40
N THR A 302 28.49 -18.91 -23.67
CA THR A 302 29.55 -18.15 -24.34
C THR A 302 28.99 -16.96 -25.11
N LYS A 303 29.86 -16.01 -25.50
CA LYS A 303 29.49 -14.88 -26.38
C LYS A 303 29.03 -15.32 -27.80
N LYS A 304 29.17 -16.60 -28.16
CA LYS A 304 28.62 -17.15 -29.41
C LYS A 304 27.16 -17.58 -29.27
N GLU A 305 26.72 -17.97 -28.07
CA GLU A 305 25.34 -18.35 -27.79
C GLU A 305 24.50 -17.11 -27.49
N ILE A 306 25.03 -16.15 -26.72
CA ILE A 306 24.38 -14.87 -26.44
C ILE A 306 25.41 -13.74 -26.51
N ASP A 307 25.22 -12.79 -27.42
CA ASP A 307 25.92 -11.52 -27.37
C ASP A 307 25.21 -10.56 -26.41
N ALA A 308 25.77 -10.42 -25.21
CA ALA A 308 25.21 -9.58 -24.16
C ALA A 308 25.00 -8.11 -24.58
N GLU A 309 25.86 -7.57 -25.44
CA GLU A 309 25.75 -6.19 -25.92
C GLU A 309 24.58 -6.02 -26.88
N THR A 310 24.39 -6.96 -27.80
CA THR A 310 23.24 -6.96 -28.72
C THR A 310 21.94 -7.22 -27.99
N LEU A 311 21.91 -8.12 -26.99
CA LEU A 311 20.71 -8.36 -26.19
C LEU A 311 20.30 -7.12 -25.38
N VAL A 312 21.22 -6.46 -24.67
CA VAL A 312 20.90 -5.23 -23.92
C VAL A 312 20.40 -4.10 -24.83
N LYS A 313 21.01 -3.93 -26.01
CA LYS A 313 20.54 -2.95 -27.02
C LYS A 313 19.14 -3.30 -27.54
N ASN A 314 18.83 -4.58 -27.74
CA ASN A 314 17.49 -5.00 -28.19
C ASN A 314 16.44 -4.94 -27.07
N ILE A 315 16.80 -5.14 -25.79
CA ILE A 315 15.90 -4.85 -24.65
C ILE A 315 15.46 -3.38 -24.67
N ASN A 316 16.39 -2.43 -24.80
CA ASN A 316 16.06 -1.00 -24.87
C ASN A 316 15.20 -0.63 -26.10
N LYS A 317 15.34 -1.33 -27.23
CA LYS A 317 14.47 -1.17 -28.41
C LYS A 317 13.08 -1.79 -28.20
N ALA A 318 12.99 -2.97 -27.60
CA ALA A 318 11.73 -3.65 -27.30
C ALA A 318 10.85 -2.81 -26.36
N LEU A 319 11.45 -2.30 -25.27
CA LEU A 319 10.84 -1.32 -24.36
C LEU A 319 10.47 0.02 -25.04
N SER A 320 11.08 0.30 -26.20
CA SER A 320 10.74 1.45 -27.04
C SER A 320 9.69 1.17 -28.11
N GLY A 321 9.17 -0.06 -28.21
CA GLY A 321 8.11 -0.47 -29.15
C GLY A 321 8.58 -1.25 -30.38
N ASP A 322 9.88 -1.57 -30.53
CA ASP A 322 10.39 -2.34 -31.67
C ASP A 322 10.02 -3.83 -31.55
N LYS A 323 9.00 -4.25 -32.30
CA LYS A 323 8.52 -5.64 -32.34
C LYS A 323 9.54 -6.66 -32.87
N ARG A 324 10.56 -6.24 -33.63
CA ARG A 324 11.64 -7.15 -34.05
C ARG A 324 12.63 -7.38 -32.92
N ALA A 325 12.93 -6.32 -32.17
CA ALA A 325 13.75 -6.41 -30.97
C ALA A 325 13.05 -7.19 -29.85
N ASP A 326 11.74 -6.98 -29.65
CA ASP A 326 10.89 -7.74 -28.72
C ASP A 326 10.93 -9.26 -29.01
N LYS A 327 10.70 -9.66 -30.27
CA LYS A 327 10.84 -11.05 -30.69
C LYS A 327 12.25 -11.61 -30.42
N TYR A 328 13.31 -10.89 -30.79
CA TYR A 328 14.69 -11.31 -30.55
C TYR A 328 15.00 -11.44 -29.05
N VAL A 329 14.49 -10.55 -28.21
CA VAL A 329 14.64 -10.62 -26.75
C VAL A 329 14.01 -11.90 -26.22
N ASN A 330 12.80 -12.26 -26.67
CA ASN A 330 12.13 -13.48 -26.25
C ASN A 330 12.90 -14.74 -26.68
N GLU A 331 13.35 -14.83 -27.94
CA GLU A 331 14.20 -15.93 -28.45
C GLU A 331 15.52 -16.11 -27.64
N MET A 332 16.08 -15.01 -27.12
CA MET A 332 17.27 -15.06 -26.25
C MET A 332 16.95 -15.32 -24.78
N LEU A 333 15.75 -14.97 -24.29
CA LEU A 333 15.30 -15.29 -22.93
C LEU A 333 15.05 -16.79 -22.75
N ASP A 334 14.50 -17.47 -23.76
CA ASP A 334 14.36 -18.93 -23.78
C ASP A 334 15.71 -19.66 -23.66
N THR A 335 16.81 -19.00 -24.08
CA THR A 335 18.19 -19.50 -23.96
C THR A 335 18.82 -19.20 -22.58
N LEU A 336 18.22 -18.30 -21.78
CA LEU A 336 18.72 -17.87 -20.47
C LEU A 336 18.04 -18.58 -19.28
N ILE A 337 16.78 -18.98 -19.42
CA ILE A 337 15.93 -19.58 -18.37
C ILE A 337 16.42 -20.97 -17.97
#